data_AF-A0A1E3VPB2-F1
#
_entry.id   AF-A0A1E3VPB2-F1
#
_cell.length_a   1.000
_cell.length_b   1.000
_cell.length_c   1.000
_cell.angle_alpha   90.00
_cell.angle_beta   90.00
_cell.angle_gamma   90.00
#
_symmetry.space_group_name_H-M   'P 1'
#
loop_
_entity.id
_entity.type
_entity.pdbx_description
1 polymer ?
#
loop_
_entity_poly.entity_id
_entity_poly.type
_entity_poly.pdbx_seq_one_letter_code
_entity_poly.pdbx_strand_id
1 'polypeptide(L)'
;MSPKFDRVVLWFEHDLYDQLQLLQVLDWFADHPARAGTLLLVQVDDYIGRLEPEAISDLAATARPVTQAQLDLAKRAWAALRQPTPEAWAGLLEEDTSALPFLRPAILRMLEELPGTDGLSRTERQMLATIEAGESLTALAVFVATQKMEDAEFLGDWSFWRMLDQLALADEPLVAGLEAAPFQHTDPELAKAYLTSRLSLTSLGKAVLAGGADWAKHDRIDRWWGGTHLTEDALWRWDQVAEKLIPASV
;
A
#
# COMPACT_ATOMS: atom_id res chain seq x y z
N MET A 1 20.37 10.77 22.58
CA MET A 1 19.08 11.28 23.10
C MET A 1 19.14 12.79 23.22
N SER A 2 18.10 13.51 22.77
CA SER A 2 17.85 14.86 23.26
C SER A 2 17.74 14.81 24.79
N PRO A 3 18.36 15.71 25.56
CA PRO A 3 18.41 15.67 27.04
C PRO A 3 17.05 15.91 27.73
N LYS A 4 15.91 15.76 27.04
CA LYS A 4 14.61 16.28 27.46
C LYS A 4 13.54 15.23 27.80
N PHE A 5 13.70 13.97 27.42
CA PHE A 5 12.66 12.95 27.60
C PHE A 5 13.21 11.63 28.16
N ASP A 6 12.51 11.05 29.13
CA ASP A 6 12.92 9.82 29.83
C ASP A 6 12.56 8.52 29.10
N ARG A 7 11.60 8.58 28.17
CA ARG A 7 11.13 7.46 27.34
C ARG A 7 10.60 7.93 25.99
N VAL A 8 10.62 7.02 25.01
CA VAL A 8 9.99 7.15 23.70
C VAL A 8 8.97 6.03 23.58
N VAL A 9 7.73 6.35 23.23
CA VAL A 9 6.67 5.36 22.98
C VAL A 9 6.25 5.47 21.53
N LEU A 10 6.45 4.39 20.80
CA LEU A 10 6.05 4.22 19.41
C LEU A 10 4.63 3.66 19.37
N TRP A 11 3.76 4.25 18.57
CA TRP A 11 2.38 3.83 18.38
C TRP A 11 2.18 3.57 16.91
N PHE A 12 1.82 2.33 16.56
CA PHE A 12 1.65 1.91 15.18
C PHE A 12 0.44 0.97 15.03
N GLU A 13 -0.30 1.18 13.95
CA GLU A 13 -1.45 0.39 13.52
C GLU A 13 -0.99 -0.82 12.67
N HIS A 14 -1.92 -1.70 12.31
CA HIS A 14 -1.62 -2.97 11.64
C HIS A 14 -1.51 -2.85 10.11
N ASP A 15 -1.86 -1.70 9.52
CA ASP A 15 -1.85 -1.50 8.08
C ASP A 15 -0.44 -1.39 7.51
N LEU A 16 -0.34 -1.52 6.18
CA LEU A 16 0.92 -1.53 5.46
C LEU A 16 1.75 -0.25 5.72
N TYR A 17 1.16 0.94 5.69
CA TYR A 17 1.96 2.17 5.84
C TYR A 17 2.53 2.30 7.24
N ASP A 18 1.75 2.01 8.28
CA ASP A 18 2.23 2.00 9.66
C ASP A 18 3.33 0.94 9.86
N GLN A 19 3.20 -0.24 9.27
CA GLN A 19 4.26 -1.24 9.33
C GLN A 19 5.54 -0.75 8.63
N LEU A 20 5.45 -0.13 7.45
CA LEU A 20 6.64 0.42 6.76
C LEU A 20 7.33 1.53 7.57
N GLN A 21 6.55 2.41 8.21
CA GLN A 21 7.09 3.46 9.08
C GLN A 21 7.72 2.88 10.34
N LEU A 22 7.10 1.86 10.96
CA LEU A 22 7.65 1.14 12.10
C LEU A 22 9.02 0.52 11.75
N LEU A 23 9.14 -0.11 10.58
CA LEU A 23 10.41 -0.66 10.10
C LEU A 23 11.50 0.43 10.01
N GLN A 24 11.18 1.56 9.41
CA GLN A 24 12.10 2.69 9.26
C GLN A 24 12.56 3.24 10.62
N VAL A 25 11.63 3.41 11.57
CA VAL A 25 11.93 3.95 12.91
C VAL A 25 12.77 2.96 13.72
N LEU A 26 12.43 1.67 13.68
CA LEU A 26 13.18 0.64 14.40
C LEU A 26 14.57 0.41 13.79
N ASP A 27 14.72 0.46 12.46
CA ASP A 27 16.03 0.47 11.79
C ASP A 27 16.91 1.62 12.31
N TRP A 28 16.34 2.83 12.41
CA TRP A 28 17.05 3.97 12.97
C TRP A 28 17.47 3.76 14.43
N PHE A 29 16.59 3.20 15.27
CA PHE A 29 16.91 2.89 16.67
C PHE A 29 17.91 1.74 16.84
N ALA A 30 18.01 0.82 15.87
CA ALA A 30 19.04 -0.21 15.88
C ALA A 30 20.45 0.40 15.77
N ASP A 31 20.60 1.49 15.01
CA ASP A 31 21.86 2.22 14.88
C ASP A 31 22.00 3.36 15.92
N HIS A 32 20.91 3.74 16.61
CA HIS A 32 20.89 4.77 17.64
C HIS A 32 20.21 4.25 18.94
N PRO A 33 20.87 3.35 19.68
CA PRO A 33 20.23 2.67 20.81
C PRO A 33 19.70 3.65 21.86
N ALA A 34 18.44 3.47 22.23
CA ALA A 34 17.86 4.11 23.40
C ALA A 34 18.42 3.48 24.69
N ARG A 35 18.20 4.14 25.84
CA ARG A 35 18.49 3.51 27.13
C ARG A 35 17.63 2.24 27.26
N ALA A 36 18.19 1.19 27.86
CA ALA A 36 17.48 -0.07 28.07
C ALA A 36 16.12 0.17 28.76
N GLY A 37 15.06 -0.38 28.17
CA GLY A 37 13.68 -0.26 28.68
C GLY A 37 12.99 1.09 28.45
N THR A 38 13.62 2.05 27.76
CA THR A 38 13.00 3.37 27.51
C THR A 38 12.40 3.54 26.12
N LEU A 39 12.66 2.62 25.19
CA LEU A 39 11.96 2.54 23.92
C LEU A 39 10.83 1.54 24.06
N LEU A 40 9.61 2.03 23.97
CA LEU A 40 8.38 1.26 24.12
C LEU A 40 7.61 1.23 22.80
N LEU A 41 6.86 0.17 22.58
CA LEU A 41 6.02 -0.03 21.40
C LEU A 41 4.61 -0.43 21.83
N VAL A 42 3.64 0.24 21.23
CA VAL A 42 2.21 -0.09 21.21
C VAL A 42 1.90 -0.46 19.75
N GLN A 43 1.47 -1.70 19.53
CA GLN A 43 0.95 -2.16 18.24
C GLN A 43 -0.50 -2.57 18.41
N VAL A 44 -1.34 -2.18 17.45
CA VAL A 44 -2.79 -2.41 17.52
C VAL A 44 -3.32 -2.98 16.20
N ASP A 45 -4.31 -3.85 16.30
CA ASP A 45 -5.09 -4.40 15.19
C ASP A 45 -6.36 -3.58 14.89
N ASP A 46 -6.34 -2.28 15.24
CA ASP A 46 -7.43 -1.33 15.05
C ASP A 46 -6.87 0.05 14.66
N TYR A 47 -7.75 1.02 14.35
CA TYR A 47 -7.37 2.36 13.94
C TYR A 47 -7.43 3.34 15.11
N ILE A 48 -6.27 3.76 15.60
CA ILE A 48 -6.10 4.68 16.74
C ILE A 48 -6.88 5.97 16.51
N GLY A 49 -6.86 6.48 15.27
CA GLY A 49 -7.57 7.72 14.90
C GLY A 49 -9.08 7.69 15.09
N ARG A 50 -9.69 6.51 15.34
CA ARG A 50 -11.13 6.31 15.52
C ARG A 50 -11.52 5.98 16.96
N LEU A 51 -10.54 5.85 17.85
CA LEU A 51 -10.77 5.44 19.22
C LEU A 51 -11.21 6.61 20.07
N GLU A 52 -12.14 6.33 20.98
CA GLU A 52 -12.51 7.26 22.04
C GLU A 52 -11.33 7.46 23.03
N PRO A 53 -11.23 8.61 23.71
CA PRO A 53 -10.10 8.94 24.58
C PRO A 53 -9.79 7.89 25.66
N GLU A 54 -10.82 7.24 26.20
CA GLU A 54 -10.68 6.17 27.19
C GLU A 54 -9.96 4.95 26.61
N ALA A 55 -10.31 4.53 25.38
CA ALA A 55 -9.67 3.40 24.71
C ALA A 55 -8.20 3.70 24.37
N ILE A 56 -7.85 4.94 24.05
CA ILE A 56 -6.44 5.37 23.86
C ILE A 56 -5.65 5.20 25.16
N SER A 57 -6.27 5.49 26.31
CA SER A 57 -5.60 5.32 27.62
C SER A 57 -5.34 3.85 27.93
N ASP A 58 -6.28 2.97 27.62
CA ASP A 58 -6.12 1.52 27.77
C ASP A 58 -5.02 0.98 26.84
N LEU A 59 -4.94 1.46 25.60
CA LEU A 59 -3.86 1.14 24.68
C LEU A 59 -2.49 1.59 25.20
N ALA A 60 -2.40 2.75 25.85
CA ALA A 60 -1.13 3.19 26.43
C ALA A 60 -0.58 2.20 27.48
N ALA A 61 -1.47 1.47 28.18
CA ALA A 61 -1.08 0.45 29.15
C ALA A 61 -0.56 -0.85 28.50
N THR A 62 -0.80 -1.05 27.20
CA THR A 62 -0.27 -2.20 26.45
C THR A 62 1.17 -1.99 25.99
N ALA A 63 1.74 -0.79 26.13
CA ALA A 63 3.11 -0.48 25.75
C ALA A 63 4.11 -1.49 26.35
N ARG A 64 4.98 -2.06 25.51
CA ARG A 64 6.04 -2.99 25.91
C ARG A 64 7.41 -2.51 25.45
N PRO A 65 8.49 -2.81 26.18
CA PRO A 65 9.84 -2.51 25.70
C PRO A 65 10.09 -3.16 24.34
N VAL A 66 10.63 -2.39 23.41
CA VAL A 66 11.08 -2.93 22.12
C VAL A 66 12.18 -3.97 22.36
N THR A 67 12.03 -5.13 21.74
CA THR A 67 12.95 -6.25 21.89
C THR A 67 14.08 -6.18 20.85
N GLN A 68 15.19 -6.88 21.12
CA GLN A 68 16.27 -7.00 20.14
C GLN A 68 15.80 -7.72 18.85
N ALA A 69 14.93 -8.74 18.99
CA ALA A 69 14.37 -9.45 17.85
C ALA A 69 13.56 -8.52 16.92
N GLN A 70 12.81 -7.57 17.48
CA GLN A 70 12.10 -6.56 16.70
C GLN A 70 13.04 -5.62 15.95
N LEU A 71 14.10 -5.15 16.61
CA LEU A 71 15.12 -4.28 15.98
C LEU A 71 15.85 -5.02 14.84
N ASP A 72 16.26 -6.26 15.08
CA ASP A 72 16.98 -7.06 14.08
C ASP A 72 16.09 -7.41 12.88
N LEU A 73 14.83 -7.76 13.11
CA LEU A 73 13.86 -7.99 12.04
C LEU A 73 13.57 -6.70 11.26
N ALA A 74 13.36 -5.58 11.96
CA ALA A 74 13.08 -4.30 11.31
C ALA A 74 14.22 -3.84 10.41
N LYS A 75 15.46 -3.92 10.90
CA LYS A 75 16.67 -3.58 10.13
C LYS A 75 16.79 -4.40 8.85
N ARG A 76 16.56 -5.72 8.94
CA ARG A 76 16.61 -6.61 7.77
C ARG A 76 15.50 -6.31 6.78
N ALA A 77 14.26 -6.17 7.24
CA ALA A 77 13.12 -5.89 6.37
C ALA A 77 13.20 -4.50 5.71
N TRP A 78 13.64 -3.48 6.44
CA TRP A 78 13.86 -2.14 5.89
C TRP A 78 15.02 -2.10 4.87
N ALA A 79 16.07 -2.89 5.08
CA ALA A 79 17.13 -3.05 4.09
C ALA A 79 16.66 -3.79 2.83
N ALA A 80 15.76 -4.77 3.00
CA ALA A 80 15.17 -5.53 1.90
C ALA A 80 14.24 -4.68 1.03
N LEU A 81 13.35 -3.87 1.63
CA LEU A 81 12.44 -2.98 0.90
C LEU A 81 13.17 -1.97 0.01
N ARG A 82 14.36 -1.53 0.45
CA ARG A 82 15.18 -0.54 -0.24
C ARG A 82 16.11 -1.14 -1.31
N GLN A 83 16.06 -2.45 -1.54
CA GLN A 83 16.83 -3.07 -2.62
C GLN A 83 16.31 -2.66 -4.00
N PRO A 84 17.18 -2.66 -5.03
CA PRO A 84 16.80 -2.33 -6.40
C PRO A 84 15.91 -3.39 -7.06
N THR A 85 15.72 -4.56 -6.42
CA THR A 85 14.79 -5.61 -6.84
C THR A 85 13.91 -6.03 -5.67
N PRO A 86 12.67 -6.53 -5.93
CA PRO A 86 11.74 -6.94 -4.88
C PRO A 86 12.09 -8.29 -4.25
N GLU A 87 13.11 -9.00 -4.75
CA GLU A 87 13.46 -10.35 -4.32
C GLU A 87 13.77 -10.44 -2.83
N ALA A 88 14.53 -9.49 -2.29
CA ALA A 88 14.87 -9.46 -0.87
C ALA A 88 13.62 -9.27 0.00
N TRP A 89 12.68 -8.44 -0.45
CA TRP A 89 11.42 -8.22 0.26
C TRP A 89 10.51 -9.45 0.16
N ALA A 90 10.41 -10.06 -1.01
CA ALA A 90 9.66 -11.30 -1.22
C ALA A 90 10.23 -12.46 -0.40
N GLY A 91 11.55 -12.54 -0.25
CA GLY A 91 12.24 -13.56 0.53
C GLY A 91 11.87 -13.55 2.02
N LEU A 92 11.41 -12.42 2.56
CA LEU A 92 10.95 -12.33 3.95
C LEU A 92 9.73 -13.24 4.24
N LEU A 93 8.97 -13.64 3.21
CA LEU A 93 7.83 -14.56 3.36
C LEU A 93 8.25 -15.98 3.78
N GLU A 94 9.51 -16.34 3.54
CA GLU A 94 10.10 -17.65 3.91
C GLU A 94 10.76 -17.61 5.30
N GLU A 95 10.74 -16.46 5.97
CA GLU A 95 11.37 -16.24 7.28
C GLU A 95 10.34 -16.18 8.41
N ASP A 96 10.82 -16.29 9.65
CA ASP A 96 10.02 -16.01 10.83
C ASP A 96 9.94 -14.49 11.09
N THR A 97 8.78 -13.90 10.80
CA THR A 97 8.49 -12.48 11.06
C THR A 97 7.69 -12.25 12.35
N SER A 98 7.49 -13.27 13.19
CA SER A 98 6.56 -13.22 14.34
C SER A 98 6.88 -12.16 15.40
N ALA A 99 8.13 -11.67 15.44
CA ALA A 99 8.52 -10.57 16.32
C ALA A 99 7.79 -9.25 16.00
N LEU A 100 7.34 -9.07 14.75
CA LEU A 100 6.50 -7.97 14.29
C LEU A 100 5.23 -8.58 13.67
N PRO A 101 4.15 -8.79 14.45
CA PRO A 101 3.04 -9.68 14.09
C PRO A 101 2.29 -9.26 12.81
N PHE A 102 2.26 -7.96 12.49
CA PHE A 102 1.58 -7.42 11.30
C PHE A 102 2.51 -7.30 10.08
N LEU A 103 3.79 -7.64 10.21
CA LEU A 103 4.76 -7.50 9.12
C LEU A 103 4.47 -8.44 7.95
N ARG A 104 4.11 -9.70 8.21
CA ARG A 104 3.84 -10.66 7.11
C ARG A 104 2.66 -10.23 6.23
N PRO A 105 1.49 -9.84 6.78
CA PRO A 105 0.42 -9.24 5.98
C PRO A 105 0.86 -8.01 5.19
N ALA A 106 1.66 -7.11 5.79
CA ALA A 106 2.20 -5.94 5.09
C ALA A 106 3.13 -6.33 3.93
N ILE A 107 4.00 -7.34 4.11
CA ILE A 107 4.88 -7.84 3.03
C ILE A 107 4.04 -8.29 1.83
N LEU A 108 3.04 -9.15 2.07
CA LEU A 108 2.13 -9.63 1.03
C LEU A 108 1.41 -8.47 0.34
N ARG A 109 0.78 -7.59 1.11
CA ARG A 109 0.01 -6.47 0.54
C ARG A 109 0.87 -5.55 -0.31
N MET A 110 2.13 -5.33 0.07
CA MET A 110 3.08 -4.54 -0.72
C MET A 110 3.44 -5.26 -2.03
N LEU A 111 3.67 -6.58 -2.00
CA LEU A 111 3.95 -7.38 -3.20
C LEU A 111 2.78 -7.39 -4.19
N GLU A 112 1.55 -7.36 -3.68
CA GLU A 112 0.34 -7.23 -4.48
C GLU A 112 0.21 -5.87 -5.20
N GLU A 113 1.04 -4.87 -4.86
CA GLU A 113 1.15 -3.63 -5.62
C GLU A 113 2.15 -3.70 -6.79
N LEU A 114 2.85 -4.82 -6.96
CA LEU A 114 3.53 -5.13 -8.22
C LEU A 114 2.47 -5.51 -9.28
N PRO A 115 2.72 -5.23 -10.57
CA PRO A 115 1.82 -5.66 -11.64
C PRO A 115 1.59 -7.18 -11.63
N GLY A 116 0.36 -7.62 -11.83
CA GLY A 116 0.01 -9.02 -12.03
C GLY A 116 0.42 -9.54 -13.41
N THR A 117 0.02 -10.76 -13.75
CA THR A 117 0.25 -11.35 -15.09
C THR A 117 -0.48 -10.61 -16.21
N ASP A 118 -1.54 -9.88 -15.89
CA ASP A 118 -2.29 -8.98 -16.75
C ASP A 118 -1.90 -7.50 -16.56
N GLY A 119 -0.83 -7.23 -15.83
CA GLY A 119 -0.26 -5.89 -15.67
C GLY A 119 -0.96 -5.00 -14.63
N LEU A 120 -2.02 -5.46 -13.98
CA LEU A 120 -2.72 -4.71 -12.94
C LEU A 120 -2.14 -4.96 -11.56
N SER A 121 -2.00 -3.92 -10.73
CA SER A 121 -1.85 -4.09 -9.28
C SER A 121 -3.14 -4.62 -8.64
N ARG A 122 -3.09 -5.09 -7.38
CA ARG A 122 -4.30 -5.44 -6.62
C ARG A 122 -5.26 -4.26 -6.55
N THR A 123 -4.77 -3.06 -6.22
CA THR A 123 -5.63 -1.87 -6.15
C THR A 123 -6.29 -1.55 -7.49
N GLU A 124 -5.55 -1.57 -8.60
CA GLU A 124 -6.12 -1.32 -9.93
C GLU A 124 -7.18 -2.37 -10.28
N ARG A 125 -6.90 -3.65 -10.03
CA ARG A 125 -7.88 -4.73 -10.25
C ARG A 125 -9.15 -4.52 -9.44
N GLN A 126 -9.04 -4.16 -8.16
CA GLN A 126 -10.20 -3.90 -7.31
C GLN A 126 -11.02 -2.70 -7.80
N MET A 127 -10.36 -1.64 -8.30
CA MET A 127 -11.04 -0.51 -8.94
C MET A 127 -11.84 -0.98 -10.16
N LEU A 128 -11.22 -1.71 -11.08
CA LEU A 128 -11.89 -2.17 -12.30
C LEU A 128 -13.04 -3.13 -11.98
N ALA A 129 -12.83 -4.09 -11.06
CA ALA A 129 -13.87 -5.03 -10.64
C ALA A 129 -15.08 -4.33 -10.00
N THR A 130 -14.82 -3.30 -9.20
CA THR A 130 -15.88 -2.47 -8.59
C THR A 130 -16.67 -1.71 -9.65
N ILE A 131 -15.98 -1.12 -10.64
CA ILE A 131 -16.62 -0.41 -11.75
C ILE A 131 -17.41 -1.36 -12.65
N GLU A 132 -16.93 -2.57 -12.89
CA GLU A 132 -17.64 -3.58 -13.69
C GLU A 132 -18.90 -4.10 -12.99
N ALA A 133 -18.80 -4.40 -11.69
CA ALA A 133 -19.91 -4.93 -10.91
C ALA A 133 -21.00 -3.89 -10.63
N GLY A 134 -20.62 -2.62 -10.50
CA GLY A 134 -21.54 -1.53 -10.20
C GLY A 134 -21.99 -0.79 -11.45
N GLU A 135 -23.28 -0.87 -11.79
CA GLU A 135 -23.84 -0.06 -12.87
C GLU A 135 -23.66 1.45 -12.57
N SER A 136 -22.69 2.08 -13.25
CA SER A 136 -22.46 3.53 -13.23
C SER A 136 -22.18 4.13 -11.84
N LEU A 137 -21.33 3.47 -11.04
CA LEU A 137 -20.88 4.02 -9.75
C LEU A 137 -20.12 5.34 -9.92
N THR A 138 -20.26 6.22 -8.94
CA THR A 138 -19.49 7.46 -8.93
C THR A 138 -18.03 7.20 -8.52
N ALA A 139 -17.08 8.05 -8.91
CA ALA A 139 -15.68 7.93 -8.50
C ALA A 139 -15.52 7.80 -6.98
N LEU A 140 -16.28 8.58 -6.19
CA LEU A 140 -16.29 8.47 -4.73
C LEU A 140 -16.85 7.12 -4.24
N ALA A 141 -17.90 6.59 -4.89
CA ALA A 141 -18.47 5.30 -4.52
C ALA A 141 -17.51 4.15 -4.84
N VAL A 142 -16.73 4.24 -5.93
CA VAL A 142 -15.68 3.28 -6.23
C VAL A 142 -14.61 3.28 -5.15
N PHE A 143 -14.11 4.46 -4.73
CA PHE A 143 -13.15 4.57 -3.61
C PHE A 143 -13.67 3.91 -2.33
N VAL A 144 -14.89 4.22 -1.91
CA VAL A 144 -15.49 3.62 -0.70
C VAL A 144 -15.63 2.10 -0.83
N ALA A 145 -15.98 1.61 -2.02
CA ALA A 145 -16.13 0.18 -2.25
C ALA A 145 -14.78 -0.56 -2.27
N THR A 146 -13.75 0.00 -2.89
CA THR A 146 -12.40 -0.58 -2.88
C THR A 146 -11.81 -0.63 -1.49
N GLN A 147 -11.99 0.41 -0.66
CA GLN A 147 -11.53 0.37 0.74
C GLN A 147 -12.15 -0.78 1.53
N LYS A 148 -13.40 -1.18 1.24
CA LYS A 148 -14.08 -2.30 1.91
C LYS A 148 -13.58 -3.68 1.46
N MET A 149 -12.76 -3.73 0.42
CA MET A 149 -12.13 -4.97 -0.08
C MET A 149 -10.75 -5.21 0.51
N GLU A 150 -10.25 -4.28 1.33
CA GLU A 150 -8.97 -4.40 2.00
C GLU A 150 -9.13 -5.04 3.38
N ASP A 151 -8.18 -5.90 3.75
CA ASP A 151 -8.15 -6.51 5.08
C ASP A 151 -7.77 -5.49 6.16
N ALA A 152 -6.86 -4.58 5.80
CA ALA A 152 -6.47 -3.40 6.55
C ALA A 152 -6.47 -2.20 5.60
N GLU A 153 -6.85 -1.02 6.08
CA GLU A 153 -7.00 0.16 5.23
C GLU A 153 -5.72 0.43 4.48
N PHE A 154 -5.84 0.39 3.16
CA PHE A 154 -4.74 0.69 2.28
C PHE A 154 -5.12 1.87 1.40
N LEU A 155 -4.12 2.74 1.21
CA LEU A 155 -4.17 3.90 0.33
C LEU A 155 -5.08 5.05 0.81
N GLY A 156 -4.52 6.26 0.84
CA GLY A 156 -5.31 7.47 0.99
C GLY A 156 -5.99 7.90 -0.32
N ASP A 157 -6.95 8.80 -0.20
CA ASP A 157 -7.74 9.38 -1.30
C ASP A 157 -6.86 9.95 -2.43
N TRP A 158 -5.82 10.73 -2.12
CA TRP A 158 -4.91 11.32 -3.11
C TRP A 158 -4.24 10.30 -4.02
N SER A 159 -3.74 9.22 -3.41
CA SER A 159 -3.09 8.15 -4.18
C SER A 159 -4.13 7.37 -4.99
N PHE A 160 -5.35 7.23 -4.46
CA PHE A 160 -6.45 6.59 -5.18
C PHE A 160 -6.82 7.39 -6.43
N TRP A 161 -7.02 8.71 -6.29
CA TRP A 161 -7.36 9.59 -7.41
C TRP A 161 -6.27 9.57 -8.48
N ARG A 162 -4.99 9.57 -8.07
CA ARG A 162 -3.88 9.47 -9.03
C ARG A 162 -3.90 8.17 -9.84
N MET A 163 -4.21 7.03 -9.23
CA MET A 163 -4.33 5.77 -9.96
C MET A 163 -5.55 5.76 -10.88
N LEU A 164 -6.69 6.28 -10.41
CA LEU A 164 -7.89 6.40 -11.22
C LEU A 164 -7.67 7.33 -12.43
N ASP A 165 -6.96 8.44 -12.23
CA ASP A 165 -6.52 9.34 -13.30
C ASP A 165 -5.66 8.59 -14.33
N GLN A 166 -4.68 7.79 -13.90
CA GLN A 166 -3.86 6.98 -14.81
C GLN A 166 -4.69 6.01 -15.64
N LEU A 167 -5.62 5.28 -15.02
CA LEU A 167 -6.50 4.32 -15.70
C LEU A 167 -7.46 4.99 -16.72
N ALA A 168 -7.77 6.29 -16.54
CA ALA A 168 -8.71 7.03 -17.37
C ALA A 168 -8.06 7.96 -18.40
N LEU A 169 -6.81 8.38 -18.17
CA LEU A 169 -6.09 9.37 -18.99
C LEU A 169 -4.96 8.76 -19.84
N ALA A 170 -4.68 7.47 -19.72
CA ALA A 170 -3.76 6.77 -20.61
C ALA A 170 -4.19 6.86 -22.08
N ASP A 171 -3.25 6.67 -23.01
CA ASP A 171 -3.51 6.69 -24.46
C ASP A 171 -4.57 5.65 -24.86
N GLU A 172 -4.53 4.47 -24.22
CA GLU A 172 -5.55 3.43 -24.31
C GLU A 172 -6.20 3.21 -22.93
N PRO A 173 -7.22 4.00 -22.55
CA PRO A 173 -7.73 4.00 -21.18
C PRO A 173 -8.53 2.73 -20.84
N LEU A 174 -8.44 2.30 -19.57
CA LEU A 174 -9.26 1.20 -19.03
C LEU A 174 -10.60 1.69 -18.46
N VAL A 175 -10.63 2.94 -18.00
CA VAL A 175 -11.82 3.56 -17.39
C VAL A 175 -12.30 4.73 -18.25
N ALA A 176 -13.61 4.84 -18.42
CA ALA A 176 -14.27 5.95 -19.10
C ALA A 176 -15.30 6.63 -18.18
N GLY A 177 -15.67 7.86 -18.53
CA GLY A 177 -16.69 8.64 -17.81
C GLY A 177 -16.16 9.44 -16.62
N LEU A 178 -14.83 9.51 -16.46
CA LEU A 178 -14.18 10.37 -15.46
C LEU A 178 -14.13 11.82 -15.97
N GLU A 179 -14.98 12.67 -15.41
CA GLU A 179 -15.07 14.09 -15.76
C GLU A 179 -14.10 14.92 -14.91
N ALA A 180 -13.67 16.07 -15.43
CA ALA A 180 -12.77 17.01 -14.73
C ALA A 180 -11.45 16.40 -14.22
N ALA A 181 -10.98 15.31 -14.83
CA ALA A 181 -9.68 14.72 -14.58
C ALA A 181 -8.54 15.59 -15.16
N PRO A 182 -7.34 15.62 -14.55
CA PRO A 182 -7.00 14.95 -13.29
C PRO A 182 -7.65 15.62 -12.07
N PHE A 183 -7.69 14.94 -10.92
CA PHE A 183 -8.34 15.48 -9.72
C PHE A 183 -7.73 16.83 -9.25
N GLN A 184 -8.60 17.84 -9.02
CA GLN A 184 -8.19 19.19 -8.61
C GLN A 184 -8.86 19.64 -7.31
N HIS A 185 -8.15 19.57 -6.18
CA HIS A 185 -8.69 19.95 -4.87
C HIS A 185 -8.90 21.47 -4.67
N THR A 186 -8.21 22.32 -5.43
CA THR A 186 -8.27 23.78 -5.25
C THR A 186 -9.50 24.42 -5.87
N ASP A 187 -10.21 23.71 -6.76
CA ASP A 187 -11.45 24.16 -7.37
C ASP A 187 -12.60 23.24 -6.91
N PRO A 188 -13.48 23.71 -6.01
CA PRO A 188 -14.57 22.90 -5.46
C PRO A 188 -15.55 22.36 -6.51
N GLU A 189 -15.78 23.08 -7.61
CA GLU A 189 -16.72 22.64 -8.64
C GLU A 189 -16.10 21.53 -9.49
N LEU A 190 -14.82 21.66 -9.86
CA LEU A 190 -14.10 20.59 -10.56
C LEU A 190 -13.92 19.35 -9.67
N ALA A 191 -13.58 19.52 -8.39
CA ALA A 191 -13.50 18.42 -7.43
C ALA A 191 -14.84 17.67 -7.31
N LYS A 192 -15.96 18.41 -7.23
CA LYS A 192 -17.28 17.81 -7.16
C LYS A 192 -17.64 17.07 -8.46
N ALA A 193 -17.40 17.67 -9.62
CA ALA A 193 -17.63 17.04 -10.91
C ALA A 193 -16.86 15.70 -11.00
N TYR A 194 -15.58 15.71 -10.64
CA TYR A 194 -14.75 14.50 -10.57
C TYR A 194 -15.34 13.44 -9.65
N LEU A 195 -15.63 13.78 -8.39
CA LEU A 195 -16.11 12.80 -7.39
C LEU A 195 -17.49 12.21 -7.73
N THR A 196 -18.32 12.94 -8.49
CA THR A 196 -19.64 12.50 -8.94
C THR A 196 -19.66 11.85 -10.32
N SER A 197 -18.51 11.80 -11.01
CA SER A 197 -18.34 11.17 -12.32
C SER A 197 -18.76 9.71 -12.29
N ARG A 198 -19.63 9.31 -13.21
CA ARG A 198 -20.11 7.93 -13.32
C ARG A 198 -19.20 7.12 -14.23
N LEU A 199 -18.58 6.11 -13.65
CA LEU A 199 -17.52 5.36 -14.28
C LEU A 199 -18.05 4.13 -15.00
N SER A 200 -17.36 3.76 -16.07
CA SER A 200 -17.57 2.51 -16.79
C SER A 200 -16.24 1.98 -17.32
N LEU A 201 -16.14 0.66 -17.51
CA LEU A 201 -14.97 0.09 -18.17
C LEU A 201 -15.06 0.27 -19.69
N THR A 202 -13.93 0.61 -20.31
CA THR A 202 -13.76 0.56 -21.76
C THR A 202 -13.74 -0.90 -22.24
N SER A 203 -13.75 -1.12 -23.56
CA SER A 203 -13.54 -2.47 -24.13
C SER A 203 -12.20 -3.07 -23.69
N LEU A 204 -11.15 -2.25 -23.62
CA LEU A 204 -9.84 -2.69 -23.12
C LEU A 204 -9.90 -2.97 -21.61
N GLY A 205 -10.52 -2.11 -20.81
CA GLY A 205 -10.70 -2.32 -19.37
C GLY A 205 -11.34 -3.67 -19.04
N LYS A 206 -12.39 -4.05 -19.78
CA LYS A 206 -13.04 -5.37 -19.64
C LYS A 206 -12.12 -6.52 -20.07
N ALA A 207 -11.38 -6.33 -21.17
CA ALA A 207 -10.47 -7.35 -21.67
C ALA A 207 -9.31 -7.61 -20.70
N VAL A 208 -8.69 -6.56 -20.13
CA VAL A 208 -7.63 -6.67 -19.13
C VAL A 208 -8.17 -7.33 -17.86
N LEU A 209 -9.30 -6.87 -17.33
CA LEU A 209 -9.88 -7.44 -16.10
C LEU A 209 -10.23 -8.94 -16.24
N ALA A 210 -10.64 -9.36 -17.44
CA ALA A 210 -10.89 -10.76 -17.78
C ALA A 210 -9.62 -11.57 -18.08
N GLY A 211 -8.42 -10.97 -17.98
CA GLY A 211 -7.12 -11.61 -18.28
C GLY A 211 -6.83 -11.80 -19.77
N GLY A 212 -7.59 -11.13 -20.65
CA GLY A 212 -7.45 -11.20 -22.10
C GLY A 212 -6.46 -10.19 -22.71
N ALA A 213 -5.97 -9.24 -21.91
CA ALA A 213 -4.97 -8.24 -22.29
C ALA A 213 -4.05 -7.94 -21.10
N ASP A 214 -2.87 -7.37 -21.37
CA ASP A 214 -1.86 -7.04 -20.36
C ASP A 214 -1.67 -5.53 -20.30
N TRP A 215 -2.09 -4.92 -19.18
CA TRP A 215 -2.12 -3.48 -18.97
C TRP A 215 -0.75 -2.83 -19.17
N ALA A 216 0.32 -3.51 -18.76
CA ALA A 216 1.68 -3.00 -18.89
C ALA A 216 2.15 -2.83 -20.35
N LYS A 217 1.36 -3.27 -21.35
CA LYS A 217 1.62 -3.03 -22.78
C LYS A 217 0.88 -1.80 -23.33
N HIS A 218 -0.05 -1.25 -22.57
CA HIS A 218 -0.92 -0.15 -22.97
C HIS A 218 -0.65 1.11 -22.13
N ASP A 219 -0.10 0.96 -20.93
CA ASP A 219 0.43 2.07 -20.12
C ASP A 219 1.88 1.83 -19.75
N ARG A 220 2.67 2.90 -19.84
CA ARG A 220 4.10 2.85 -19.62
C ARG A 220 4.36 2.89 -18.12
N ILE A 221 4.78 1.76 -17.57
CA ILE A 221 5.15 1.69 -16.16
C ILE A 221 6.48 2.43 -15.97
N ASP A 222 6.43 3.50 -15.18
CA ASP A 222 7.60 4.21 -14.67
C ASP A 222 7.28 4.71 -13.26
N ARG A 223 7.60 3.89 -12.25
CA ARG A 223 7.33 4.22 -10.84
C ARG A 223 8.25 3.50 -9.87
N TRP A 224 8.35 4.06 -8.68
CA TRP A 224 9.04 3.41 -7.57
C TRP A 224 8.10 2.50 -6.79
N TRP A 225 8.60 1.32 -6.45
CA TRP A 225 8.04 0.38 -5.50
C TRP A 225 9.12 0.11 -4.45
N GLY A 226 8.99 0.70 -3.26
CA GLY A 226 10.10 0.72 -2.30
C GLY A 226 11.38 1.28 -2.93
N GLY A 227 12.47 0.51 -2.90
CA GLY A 227 13.74 0.81 -3.57
C GLY A 227 13.87 0.25 -5.00
N THR A 228 12.84 -0.39 -5.54
CA THR A 228 12.81 -0.91 -6.91
C THR A 228 12.21 0.13 -7.85
N HIS A 229 12.94 0.49 -8.90
CA HIS A 229 12.40 1.32 -9.99
C HIS A 229 11.79 0.41 -11.05
N LEU A 230 10.47 0.36 -11.09
CA LEU A 230 9.73 -0.42 -12.08
C LEU A 230 9.68 0.34 -13.39
N THR A 231 10.16 -0.31 -14.44
CA THR A 231 10.13 0.14 -15.83
C THR A 231 9.72 -1.02 -16.74
N GLU A 232 9.48 -0.77 -18.03
CA GLU A 232 9.26 -1.82 -19.03
C GLU A 232 10.43 -2.82 -19.09
N ASP A 233 11.67 -2.34 -18.95
CA ASP A 233 12.90 -3.15 -18.97
C ASP A 233 13.13 -3.91 -17.65
N ALA A 234 12.51 -3.47 -16.55
CA ALA A 234 12.65 -4.02 -15.21
C ALA A 234 11.28 -4.37 -14.61
N LEU A 235 10.43 -5.01 -15.41
CA LEU A 235 9.04 -5.27 -15.06
C LEU A 235 8.89 -6.51 -14.18
N TRP A 236 9.15 -6.34 -12.88
CA TRP A 236 8.82 -7.32 -11.86
C TRP A 236 7.30 -7.44 -11.70
N ARG A 237 6.83 -8.68 -11.57
CA ARG A 237 5.41 -8.98 -11.43
C ARG A 237 5.13 -9.87 -10.23
N TRP A 238 3.90 -9.87 -9.77
CA TRP A 238 3.44 -10.74 -8.68
C TRP A 238 2.30 -11.64 -9.14
N ASP A 239 2.49 -12.95 -9.02
CA ASP A 239 1.40 -13.91 -9.17
C ASP A 239 0.63 -13.99 -7.84
N GLN A 240 -0.52 -13.34 -7.81
CA GLN A 240 -1.37 -13.32 -6.62
C GLN A 240 -1.95 -14.69 -6.26
N VAL A 241 -2.15 -15.59 -7.24
CA VAL A 241 -2.70 -16.93 -6.99
C VAL A 241 -1.64 -17.86 -6.46
N ALA A 242 -0.43 -17.81 -7.04
CA ALA A 242 0.68 -18.63 -6.60
C ALA A 242 1.43 -18.05 -5.38
N GLU A 243 1.14 -16.79 -5.01
CA GLU A 243 1.91 -15.96 -4.07
C GLU A 243 3.41 -15.98 -4.41
N LYS A 244 3.73 -15.67 -5.68
CA LYS A 244 5.11 -15.75 -6.18
C LYS A 244 5.53 -14.54 -6.99
N LEU A 245 6.77 -14.15 -6.77
CA LEU A 245 7.44 -13.14 -7.57
C LEU A 245 7.77 -13.72 -8.96
N ILE A 246 7.41 -12.98 -10.00
CA ILE A 246 7.76 -13.27 -11.38
C ILE A 246 8.87 -12.29 -11.79
N PRO A 247 10.04 -12.79 -12.22
CA PRO A 247 11.14 -11.92 -12.61
C PRO A 247 10.82 -11.12 -13.87
N ALA A 248 11.46 -9.96 -14.00
CA ALA A 248 11.47 -9.22 -15.25
C ALA A 248 11.97 -10.13 -16.39
N SER A 249 11.28 -10.10 -17.53
CA SER A 249 11.75 -10.81 -18.71
C SER A 249 13.02 -10.14 -19.22
N VAL A 250 14.12 -10.90 -19.32
CA VAL A 250 15.42 -10.46 -19.86
C VAL A 250 15.35 -10.33 -21.37
#